data_AF-A0A2A9FEI0-F1
#
_entry.id   AF-A0A2A9FEI0-F1
#
_cell.length_a   1.000
_cell.length_b   1.000
_cell.length_c   1.000
_cell.angle_alpha   90.00
_cell.angle_beta   90.00
_cell.angle_gamma   90.00
#
_symmetry.space_group_name_H-M   'P 1'
#
loop_
_entity.id
_entity.type
_entity.pdbx_description
1 polymer ?
#
loop_
_entity_poly.entity_id
_entity_poly.type
_entity_poly.pdbx_seq_one_letter_code
_entity_poly.pdbx_strand_id
1 'polypeptide(L)'
;MTWSTRELAGLAGTTVKAVRHYHQIGLLEEPKRLANGYKQYTAQHLVQLLQIRRLVDLGMPLARIAQVRAEGDDPGRALEMVESEVLATIERLQRVHAELAEFRRSGGSVDLPPEFGAGANELSPGDRALLLVLSRVLTKTAMDEIRQMVNSGLSAAERELSWLPADADTATKVRLAADIAAVLRERGDRYDWVGNPGMQSSDRAESTVVKAVSEFYNLAQLEVLYRAHLLVTGQACDDRLPAVLTG
;
A
#
# COMPACT_ATOMS: atom_id res chain seq x y z
N MET A 1 8.02 8.56 54.21
CA MET A 1 7.70 7.15 53.90
C MET A 1 8.32 6.80 52.56
N THR A 2 8.80 5.56 52.40
CA THR A 2 9.42 5.06 51.15
C THR A 2 8.67 3.84 50.65
N TRP A 3 8.63 3.63 49.34
CA TRP A 3 7.96 2.48 48.72
C TRP A 3 8.95 1.53 48.03
N SER A 4 8.59 0.25 47.97
CA SER A 4 9.19 -0.72 47.04
C SER A 4 8.74 -0.46 45.60
N THR A 5 9.42 -1.06 44.61
CA THR A 5 9.00 -0.94 43.19
C THR A 5 7.57 -1.43 42.97
N ARG A 6 7.14 -2.48 43.68
CA ARG A 6 5.79 -3.05 43.55
C ARG A 6 4.73 -2.09 44.07
N GLU A 7 4.95 -1.52 45.26
CA GLU A 7 4.03 -0.53 45.85
C GLU A 7 3.97 0.74 45.01
N LEU A 8 5.12 1.24 44.52
CA LEU A 8 5.17 2.40 43.63
C LEU A 8 4.36 2.16 42.36
N ALA A 9 4.56 1.01 41.71
CA ALA A 9 3.83 0.64 40.50
C ALA A 9 2.31 0.57 40.78
N GLY A 10 1.92 -0.03 41.91
CA GLY A 10 0.53 -0.10 42.33
C GLY A 10 -0.10 1.29 42.55
N LEU A 11 0.60 2.18 43.26
CA LEU A 11 0.14 3.56 43.49
C LEU A 11 0.01 4.37 42.20
N ALA A 12 0.88 4.13 41.23
CA ALA A 12 0.84 4.81 39.93
C ALA A 12 -0.04 4.11 38.89
N GLY A 13 -0.78 3.06 39.25
CA GLY A 13 -1.64 2.34 38.32
C GLY A 13 -0.88 1.71 37.15
N THR A 14 0.36 1.27 37.36
CA THR A 14 1.23 0.71 36.32
C THR A 14 1.85 -0.62 36.75
N THR A 15 2.68 -1.20 35.89
CA THR A 15 3.34 -2.49 36.15
C THR A 15 4.78 -2.29 36.60
N VAL A 16 5.30 -3.23 37.40
CA VAL A 16 6.74 -3.28 37.73
C VAL A 16 7.60 -3.36 36.47
N LYS A 17 7.11 -4.01 35.41
CA LYS A 17 7.78 -4.07 34.10
C LYS A 17 7.92 -2.68 33.48
N ALA A 18 6.85 -1.88 33.50
CA ALA A 18 6.89 -0.51 33.00
C ALA A 18 7.85 0.37 33.81
N VAL A 19 7.82 0.28 35.15
CA VAL A 19 8.77 1.02 36.00
C VAL A 19 10.22 0.65 35.68
N ARG A 20 10.53 -0.64 35.49
CA ARG A 20 11.87 -1.09 35.05
C ARG A 20 12.24 -0.53 33.69
N HIS A 21 11.31 -0.55 32.75
CA HIS A 21 11.54 0.00 31.42
C HIS A 21 11.83 1.51 31.48
N TYR A 22 11.09 2.27 32.27
CA TYR A 22 11.32 3.71 32.43
C TYR A 22 12.69 4.02 33.05
N HIS A 23 13.17 3.20 33.98
CA HIS A 23 14.56 3.31 34.46
C HIS A 23 15.58 3.01 33.35
N GLN A 24 15.36 1.95 32.58
CA GLN A 24 16.28 1.54 31.51
C GLN A 24 16.46 2.63 30.44
N ILE A 25 15.39 3.33 30.09
CA ILE A 25 15.42 4.42 29.10
C ILE A 25 15.73 5.79 29.73
N GLY A 26 16.07 5.83 31.03
CA GLY A 26 16.42 7.07 31.74
C GLY A 26 15.25 8.02 32.03
N LEU A 27 14.00 7.58 31.80
CA LEU A 27 12.81 8.41 31.96
C LEU A 27 12.39 8.57 33.43
N LEU A 28 12.71 7.59 34.28
CA LEU A 28 12.51 7.64 35.73
C LEU A 28 13.86 7.41 36.44
N GLU A 29 14.21 8.26 37.39
CA GLU A 29 15.45 8.14 38.14
C GLU A 29 15.47 6.88 39.01
N GLU A 30 16.60 6.16 39.06
CA GLU A 30 16.74 5.03 39.97
C GLU A 30 16.92 5.50 41.42
N PRO A 31 16.12 5.00 42.37
CA PRO A 31 16.25 5.37 43.76
C PRO A 31 17.50 4.77 44.40
N LYS A 32 17.89 5.34 45.55
CA LYS A 32 18.91 4.74 46.43
C LYS A 32 18.50 3.32 46.85
N ARG A 33 19.52 2.48 47.00
CA ARG A 33 19.37 1.14 47.57
C ARG A 33 19.67 1.18 49.07
N LEU A 34 18.87 0.46 49.84
CA LEU A 34 19.16 0.18 51.24
C LEU A 34 20.34 -0.79 51.38
N ALA A 35 20.90 -0.87 52.58
CA ALA A 35 21.97 -1.82 52.94
C ALA A 35 21.58 -3.29 52.68
N ASN A 36 20.28 -3.61 52.67
CA ASN A 36 19.72 -4.92 52.34
C ASN A 36 19.45 -5.14 50.83
N GLY A 37 19.86 -4.20 49.97
CA GLY A 37 19.78 -4.29 48.51
C GLY A 37 18.47 -3.81 47.87
N TYR A 38 17.43 -3.51 48.66
CA TYR A 38 16.12 -3.10 48.16
C TYR A 38 16.09 -1.61 47.75
N LYS A 39 15.37 -1.30 46.64
CA LYS A 39 15.15 0.06 46.14
C LYS A 39 14.15 0.82 47.03
N GLN A 40 14.45 2.08 47.38
CA GLN A 40 13.56 2.95 48.16
C GLN A 40 13.08 4.17 47.37
N TYR A 41 11.85 4.10 46.87
CA TYR A 41 11.23 5.22 46.17
C TYR A 41 10.61 6.22 47.13
N THR A 42 10.84 7.51 46.86
CA THR A 42 10.29 8.64 47.62
C THR A 42 9.05 9.22 46.92
N ALA A 43 8.39 10.19 47.56
CA ALA A 43 7.28 10.95 46.98
C ALA A 43 7.63 11.57 45.61
N GLN A 44 8.87 12.05 45.45
CA GLN A 44 9.34 12.63 44.18
C GLN A 44 9.31 11.63 43.03
N HIS A 45 9.71 10.37 43.28
CA HIS A 45 9.66 9.33 42.27
C HIS A 45 8.21 8.96 41.90
N LEU A 46 7.29 8.98 42.87
CA LEU A 46 5.87 8.74 42.60
C LEU A 46 5.28 9.85 41.75
N VAL A 47 5.57 11.12 42.06
CA VAL A 47 5.12 12.27 41.26
C VAL A 47 5.64 12.16 39.82
N GLN A 48 6.93 11.88 39.64
CA GLN A 48 7.51 11.68 38.31
C GLN A 48 6.81 10.55 37.54
N LEU A 49 6.58 9.40 38.20
CA LEU A 49 5.92 8.26 37.57
C LEU A 49 4.46 8.57 37.18
N LEU A 50 3.72 9.30 38.02
CA LEU A 50 2.35 9.74 37.74
C LEU A 50 2.29 10.72 36.56
N GLN A 51 3.25 11.66 36.46
CA GLN A 51 3.35 12.58 35.33
C GLN A 51 3.65 11.84 34.02
N ILE A 52 4.62 10.92 34.04
CA ILE A 52 4.92 10.05 32.89
C ILE A 52 3.66 9.28 32.47
N ARG A 53 2.95 8.69 33.44
CA ARG A 53 1.71 7.94 33.13
C ARG A 53 0.65 8.81 32.48
N ARG A 54 0.40 10.01 33.01
CA ARG A 54 -0.58 10.93 32.44
C ARG A 54 -0.26 11.27 30.98
N LEU A 55 1.01 11.52 30.63
CA LEU A 55 1.39 11.80 29.25
C LEU A 55 1.25 10.57 28.33
N VAL A 56 1.58 9.38 28.83
CA VAL A 56 1.34 8.13 28.09
C VAL A 56 -0.15 7.88 27.88
N ASP A 57 -0.99 8.15 28.88
CA ASP A 57 -2.46 8.03 28.76
C ASP A 57 -3.05 8.99 27.73
N LEU A 58 -2.40 10.14 27.52
CA LEU A 58 -2.75 11.08 26.46
C LEU A 58 -2.20 10.69 25.07
N GLY A 59 -1.54 9.53 24.95
CA GLY A 59 -1.04 9.00 23.69
C GLY A 59 0.37 9.46 23.31
N MET A 60 1.09 10.16 24.20
CA MET A 60 2.44 10.63 23.90
C MET A 60 3.46 9.46 23.90
N PRO A 61 4.28 9.31 22.84
CA PRO A 61 5.35 8.32 22.81
C PRO A 61 6.42 8.57 23.90
N LEU A 62 6.93 7.50 24.53
CA LEU A 62 7.93 7.60 25.61
C LEU A 62 9.18 8.40 25.24
N ALA A 63 9.65 8.28 23.99
CA ALA A 63 10.79 9.04 23.49
C ALA A 63 10.55 10.56 23.52
N ARG A 64 9.31 10.99 23.27
CA ARG A 64 8.92 12.41 23.30
C ARG A 64 8.74 12.90 24.73
N ILE A 65 8.20 12.07 25.62
CA ILE A 65 8.16 12.39 27.05
C ILE A 65 9.58 12.65 27.57
N ALA A 66 10.56 11.81 27.22
CA ALA A 66 11.96 12.01 27.62
C ALA A 66 12.51 13.37 27.15
N GLN A 67 12.17 13.79 25.93
CA GLN A 67 12.59 15.07 25.38
C GLN A 67 11.99 16.27 26.14
N VAL A 68 10.68 16.26 26.39
CA VAL A 68 9.99 17.31 27.16
C VAL A 68 10.59 17.48 28.55
N ARG A 69 10.91 16.36 29.21
CA ARG A 69 11.54 16.38 30.53
C ARG A 69 12.96 16.94 30.49
N ALA A 70 13.74 16.60 29.46
CA ALA A 70 15.10 17.13 29.26
C ALA A 70 15.10 18.64 28.98
N GLU A 71 14.04 19.17 28.37
CA GLU A 71 13.89 20.59 28.05
C GLU A 71 13.38 21.45 29.22
N GLY A 72 13.18 20.85 30.41
CA GLY A 72 12.89 21.59 31.65
C GLY A 72 11.51 21.37 32.26
N ASP A 73 10.76 20.35 31.82
CA ASP A 73 9.46 19.97 32.39
C ASP A 73 8.42 21.13 32.37
N ASP A 74 8.45 21.99 31.33
CA ASP A 74 7.43 23.03 31.13
C ASP A 74 6.08 22.38 30.75
N PRO A 75 5.07 22.44 31.63
CA PRO A 75 3.78 21.83 31.36
C PRO A 75 3.06 22.45 30.16
N GLY A 76 3.26 23.76 29.88
CA GLY A 76 2.63 24.41 28.73
C GLY A 76 3.10 23.81 27.41
N ARG A 77 4.42 23.76 27.21
CA ARG A 77 5.02 23.09 26.06
C ARG A 77 4.67 21.61 25.96
N ALA A 78 4.65 20.89 27.09
CA ALA A 78 4.28 19.48 27.10
C ALA A 78 2.86 19.28 26.52
N LEU A 79 1.91 20.12 26.93
CA LEU A 79 0.53 20.08 26.42
C LEU A 79 0.43 20.47 24.95
N GLU A 80 1.08 21.56 24.53
CA GLU A 80 1.09 21.99 23.12
C GLU A 80 1.65 20.89 22.20
N MET A 81 2.70 20.20 22.66
CA MET A 81 3.27 19.08 21.94
C MET A 81 2.31 17.89 21.85
N VAL A 82 1.66 17.50 22.96
CA VAL A 82 0.61 16.46 22.94
C VAL A 82 -0.49 16.82 21.95
N GLU A 83 -1.01 18.05 22.03
CA GLU A 83 -2.09 18.53 21.16
C GLU A 83 -1.69 18.46 19.68
N SER A 84 -0.47 18.90 19.34
CA SER A 84 0.03 18.84 17.96
C SER A 84 0.11 17.41 17.41
N GLU A 85 0.53 16.44 18.23
CA GLU A 85 0.64 15.04 17.83
C GLU A 85 -0.74 14.39 17.65
N VAL A 86 -1.67 14.73 18.55
CA VAL A 86 -3.07 14.28 18.47
C VAL A 86 -3.72 14.82 17.20
N LEU A 87 -3.54 16.11 16.89
CA LEU A 87 -4.07 16.72 15.67
C LEU A 87 -3.47 16.09 14.42
N ALA A 88 -2.15 15.88 14.36
CA ALA A 88 -1.49 15.19 13.25
C ALA A 88 -2.02 13.76 13.06
N THR A 89 -2.28 13.05 14.17
CA THR A 89 -2.87 11.71 14.14
C THR A 89 -4.29 11.73 13.62
N ILE A 90 -5.11 12.69 14.06
CA ILE A 90 -6.49 12.89 13.58
C ILE A 90 -6.48 13.15 12.08
N GLU A 91 -5.66 14.07 11.59
CA GLU A 91 -5.56 14.37 10.15
C GLU A 91 -5.18 13.13 9.34
N ARG A 92 -4.18 12.37 9.81
CA ARG A 92 -3.76 11.14 9.15
C ARG A 92 -4.91 10.12 9.08
N LEU A 93 -5.63 9.92 10.18
CA LEU A 93 -6.76 8.99 10.24
C LEU A 93 -7.94 9.47 9.39
N GLN A 94 -8.19 10.78 9.33
CA GLN A 94 -9.20 11.37 8.45
C GLN A 94 -8.86 11.16 6.97
N ARG A 95 -7.59 11.30 6.57
CA ARG A 95 -7.13 10.98 5.20
C ARG A 95 -7.38 9.52 4.84
N VAL A 96 -6.96 8.59 5.71
CA VAL A 96 -7.21 7.15 5.52
C VAL A 96 -8.70 6.85 5.43
N HIS A 97 -9.52 7.46 6.28
CA HIS A 97 -10.97 7.27 6.24
C HIS A 97 -11.59 7.80 4.93
N ALA A 98 -11.13 8.97 4.44
CA ALA A 98 -11.61 9.53 3.19
C ALA A 98 -11.28 8.62 1.99
N GLU A 99 -10.07 8.06 1.96
CA GLU A 99 -9.62 7.12 0.95
C GLU A 99 -10.45 5.81 0.99
N LEU A 100 -10.65 5.24 2.17
CA LEU A 100 -11.52 4.07 2.35
C LEU A 100 -12.98 4.34 1.92
N ALA A 101 -13.50 5.54 2.21
CA ALA A 101 -14.83 5.94 1.78
C ALA A 101 -14.92 6.13 0.26
N GLU A 102 -13.84 6.56 -0.39
CA GLU A 102 -13.74 6.62 -1.86
C GLU A 102 -13.70 5.23 -2.47
N PHE A 103 -12.90 4.31 -1.92
CA PHE A 103 -12.91 2.89 -2.31
C PHE A 103 -14.31 2.27 -2.22
N ARG A 104 -15.00 2.50 -1.10
CA ARG A 104 -16.34 1.95 -0.89
C ARG A 104 -17.39 2.54 -1.84
N ARG A 105 -17.30 3.83 -2.17
CA ARG A 105 -18.23 4.52 -3.09
C ARG A 105 -17.99 4.17 -4.54
N SER A 106 -16.72 4.11 -4.94
CA SER A 106 -16.31 3.76 -6.29
C SER A 106 -16.59 2.28 -6.60
N GLY A 107 -16.70 1.45 -5.56
CA GLY A 107 -16.98 0.02 -5.69
C GLY A 107 -15.79 -0.75 -6.29
N GLY A 108 -14.60 -0.14 -6.33
CA GLY A 108 -13.41 -0.73 -6.93
C GLY A 108 -12.68 -1.71 -6.01
N SER A 109 -11.72 -2.43 -6.59
CA SER A 109 -10.79 -3.30 -5.86
C SER A 109 -9.89 -2.46 -4.94
N VAL A 110 -9.70 -2.91 -3.69
CA VAL A 110 -8.72 -2.32 -2.75
C VAL A 110 -7.29 -2.36 -3.32
N ASP A 111 -7.04 -3.31 -4.21
CA ASP A 111 -5.73 -3.51 -4.82
C ASP A 111 -5.47 -2.55 -5.98
N LEU A 112 -6.40 -1.69 -6.40
CA LEU A 112 -6.20 -0.74 -7.50
C LEU A 112 -6.40 0.70 -7.03
N PRO A 113 -5.85 1.72 -7.71
CA PRO A 113 -6.21 3.11 -7.44
C PRO A 113 -7.73 3.34 -7.56
N PRO A 114 -8.34 4.16 -6.67
CA PRO A 114 -9.79 4.32 -6.59
C PRO A 114 -10.40 4.89 -7.88
N GLU A 115 -9.61 5.59 -8.70
CA GLU A 115 -10.03 6.10 -9.99
C GLU A 115 -10.57 5.04 -10.97
N PHE A 116 -10.17 3.77 -10.85
CA PHE A 116 -10.67 2.69 -11.72
C PHE A 116 -12.13 2.29 -11.42
N GLY A 117 -12.65 2.62 -10.24
CA GLY A 117 -14.04 2.39 -9.86
C GLY A 117 -14.53 0.95 -10.06
N ALA A 118 -15.86 0.81 -10.23
CA ALA A 118 -16.52 -0.48 -10.28
C ALA A 118 -16.15 -1.31 -11.53
N GLY A 119 -15.68 -0.67 -12.61
CA GLY A 119 -15.20 -1.37 -13.81
C GLY A 119 -14.03 -2.31 -13.52
N ALA A 120 -13.25 -2.03 -12.45
CA ALA A 120 -12.18 -2.89 -11.99
C ALA A 120 -12.65 -4.27 -11.47
N ASN A 121 -13.93 -4.43 -11.11
CA ASN A 121 -14.45 -5.69 -10.55
C ASN A 121 -14.58 -6.79 -11.60
N GLU A 122 -14.72 -6.42 -12.88
CA GLU A 122 -14.81 -7.38 -13.98
C GLU A 122 -13.43 -7.92 -14.42
N LEU A 123 -12.36 -7.28 -13.95
CA LEU A 123 -11.00 -7.62 -14.31
C LEU A 123 -10.55 -8.92 -13.63
N SER A 124 -9.69 -9.68 -14.31
CA SER A 124 -9.00 -10.80 -13.67
C SER A 124 -7.95 -10.29 -12.66
N PRO A 125 -7.48 -11.13 -11.71
CA PRO A 125 -6.35 -10.78 -10.86
C PRO A 125 -5.10 -10.35 -11.66
N GLY A 126 -4.84 -11.00 -12.81
CA GLY A 126 -3.72 -10.68 -13.69
C GLY A 126 -3.84 -9.28 -14.31
N ASP A 127 -5.01 -8.94 -14.83
CA ASP A 127 -5.26 -7.61 -15.41
C ASP A 127 -5.15 -6.50 -14.35
N ARG A 128 -5.65 -6.74 -13.13
CA ARG A 128 -5.48 -5.78 -12.02
C ARG A 128 -4.01 -5.58 -11.65
N ALA A 129 -3.24 -6.67 -11.58
CA ALA A 129 -1.81 -6.60 -11.30
C ALA A 129 -1.05 -5.87 -12.42
N LEU A 130 -1.41 -6.11 -13.69
CA LEU A 130 -0.85 -5.38 -14.83
C LEU A 130 -1.19 -3.88 -14.76
N LEU A 131 -2.44 -3.51 -14.48
CA LEU A 131 -2.86 -2.11 -14.35
C LEU A 131 -2.12 -1.36 -13.24
N LEU A 132 -1.83 -2.02 -12.11
CA LEU A 132 -0.99 -1.45 -11.06
C LEU A 132 0.42 -1.14 -11.55
N VAL A 133 1.03 -2.08 -12.27
CA VAL A 133 2.36 -1.87 -12.87
C VAL A 133 2.30 -0.70 -13.85
N LEU A 134 1.30 -0.68 -14.74
CA LEU A 134 1.08 0.38 -15.71
C LEU A 134 0.88 1.76 -15.04
N SER A 135 0.16 1.83 -13.92
CA SER A 135 -0.04 3.08 -13.17
C SER A 135 1.25 3.74 -12.71
N ARG A 136 2.33 2.96 -12.57
CA ARG A 136 3.63 3.47 -12.17
C ARG A 136 4.50 3.91 -13.33
N VAL A 137 4.34 3.27 -14.50
CA VAL A 137 5.24 3.44 -15.65
C VAL A 137 4.65 4.27 -16.78
N LEU A 138 3.33 4.39 -16.88
CA LEU A 138 2.66 5.18 -17.90
C LEU A 138 2.43 6.62 -17.45
N THR A 139 2.44 7.55 -18.40
CA THR A 139 2.10 8.96 -18.13
C THR A 139 0.66 9.10 -17.62
N LYS A 140 0.38 10.21 -16.93
CA LYS A 140 -0.96 10.51 -16.43
C LYS A 140 -2.01 10.49 -17.55
N THR A 141 -1.71 11.06 -18.72
CA THR A 141 -2.60 11.08 -19.88
C THR A 141 -2.97 9.66 -20.35
N ALA A 142 -1.97 8.77 -20.51
CA ALA A 142 -2.22 7.39 -20.88
C ALA A 142 -3.06 6.63 -19.81
N MET A 143 -2.79 6.88 -18.53
CA MET A 143 -3.58 6.30 -17.45
C MET A 143 -5.03 6.79 -17.41
N ASP A 144 -5.28 8.06 -17.71
CA ASP A 144 -6.64 8.61 -17.81
C ASP A 144 -7.43 7.95 -18.96
N GLU A 145 -6.78 7.66 -20.09
CA GLU A 145 -7.40 6.94 -21.23
C GLU A 145 -7.70 5.47 -20.88
N ILE A 146 -6.75 4.76 -20.26
CA ILE A 146 -6.96 3.38 -19.77
C ILE A 146 -8.11 3.34 -18.76
N ARG A 147 -8.17 4.32 -17.85
CA ARG A 147 -9.27 4.44 -16.89
C ARG A 147 -10.62 4.61 -17.60
N GLN A 148 -10.69 5.47 -18.61
CA GLN A 148 -11.93 5.67 -19.37
C GLN A 148 -12.35 4.37 -20.09
N MET A 149 -11.39 3.65 -20.65
CA MET A 149 -11.60 2.37 -21.30
C MET A 149 -12.16 1.32 -20.32
N VAL A 150 -11.51 1.11 -19.17
CA VAL A 150 -11.97 0.15 -18.15
C VAL A 150 -13.38 0.48 -17.67
N ASN A 151 -13.67 1.77 -17.44
CA ASN A 151 -15.00 2.21 -17.01
C ASN A 151 -16.07 2.14 -18.10
N SER A 152 -15.68 2.05 -19.38
CA SER A 152 -16.61 1.82 -20.50
C SER A 152 -17.01 0.35 -20.66
N GLY A 153 -16.36 -0.55 -19.88
CA GLY A 153 -16.61 -1.99 -19.88
C GLY A 153 -15.76 -2.75 -20.90
N LEU A 154 -15.39 -3.98 -20.54
CA LEU A 154 -14.68 -4.89 -21.43
C LEU A 154 -15.62 -5.47 -22.50
N SER A 155 -15.06 -5.77 -23.67
CA SER A 155 -15.73 -6.57 -24.70
C SER A 155 -15.86 -8.04 -24.27
N ALA A 156 -16.67 -8.83 -25.00
CA ALA A 156 -16.77 -10.26 -24.75
C ALA A 156 -15.41 -10.98 -24.95
N ALA A 157 -14.68 -10.61 -26.02
CA ALA A 157 -13.37 -11.19 -26.33
C ALA A 157 -12.35 -10.89 -25.24
N GLU A 158 -12.30 -9.68 -24.69
CA GLU A 158 -11.38 -9.35 -23.60
C GLU A 158 -11.68 -10.12 -22.32
N ARG A 159 -12.97 -10.28 -21.97
CA ARG A 159 -13.36 -11.12 -20.83
C ARG A 159 -12.95 -12.58 -21.06
N GLU A 160 -13.16 -13.11 -22.27
CA GLU A 160 -12.74 -14.47 -22.61
C GLU A 160 -11.22 -14.63 -22.50
N LEU A 161 -10.44 -13.65 -23.00
CA LEU A 161 -8.99 -13.64 -22.86
C LEU A 161 -8.54 -13.61 -21.40
N SER A 162 -9.11 -12.72 -20.58
CA SER A 162 -8.75 -12.56 -19.15
C SER A 162 -8.88 -13.86 -18.35
N TRP A 163 -9.78 -14.75 -18.76
CA TRP A 163 -10.08 -16.01 -18.07
C TRP A 163 -9.74 -17.26 -18.89
N LEU A 164 -8.99 -17.11 -19.99
CA LEU A 164 -8.63 -18.20 -20.88
C LEU A 164 -7.74 -19.21 -20.14
N PRO A 165 -8.10 -20.51 -20.11
CA PRO A 165 -7.28 -21.52 -19.43
C PRO A 165 -6.00 -21.81 -20.23
N ALA A 166 -4.94 -22.23 -19.52
CA ALA A 166 -3.63 -22.46 -20.11
C ALA A 166 -3.59 -23.60 -21.15
N ASP A 167 -4.53 -24.53 -21.08
CA ASP A 167 -4.68 -25.68 -21.98
C ASP A 167 -5.70 -25.44 -23.10
N ALA A 168 -6.11 -24.19 -23.34
CA ALA A 168 -7.03 -23.84 -24.43
C ALA A 168 -6.52 -24.33 -25.79
N ASP A 169 -7.43 -24.89 -26.58
CA ASP A 169 -7.10 -25.45 -27.88
C ASP A 169 -6.70 -24.37 -28.91
N THR A 170 -6.02 -24.80 -29.97
CA THR A 170 -5.53 -23.91 -31.02
C THR A 170 -6.66 -23.16 -31.72
N ALA A 171 -7.83 -23.80 -31.92
CA ALA A 171 -8.96 -23.18 -32.59
C ALA A 171 -9.52 -21.99 -31.80
N THR A 172 -9.63 -22.14 -30.48
CA THR A 172 -10.03 -21.10 -29.53
C THR A 172 -9.03 -19.96 -29.54
N LYS A 173 -7.72 -20.26 -29.44
CA LYS A 173 -6.68 -19.22 -29.46
C LYS A 173 -6.67 -18.43 -30.77
N VAL A 174 -6.82 -19.09 -31.92
CA VAL A 174 -6.85 -18.42 -33.23
C VAL A 174 -8.09 -17.55 -33.40
N ARG A 175 -9.28 -18.06 -33.04
CA ARG A 175 -10.52 -17.27 -33.06
C ARG A 175 -10.38 -16.03 -32.18
N LEU A 176 -9.99 -16.25 -30.93
CA LEU A 176 -9.91 -15.18 -29.94
C LEU A 176 -8.87 -14.12 -30.32
N ALA A 177 -7.76 -14.52 -30.94
CA ALA A 177 -6.76 -13.57 -31.45
C ALA A 177 -7.33 -12.65 -32.53
N ALA A 178 -8.17 -13.17 -33.43
CA ALA A 178 -8.83 -12.35 -34.45
C ALA A 178 -9.83 -11.36 -33.83
N ASP A 179 -10.58 -11.81 -32.82
CA ASP A 179 -11.55 -10.97 -32.10
C ASP A 179 -10.83 -9.86 -31.30
N ILE A 180 -9.75 -10.19 -30.58
CA ILE A 180 -8.92 -9.20 -29.88
C ILE A 180 -8.27 -8.23 -30.86
N ALA A 181 -7.79 -8.68 -32.01
CA ALA A 181 -7.24 -7.79 -33.04
C ALA A 181 -8.29 -6.78 -33.55
N ALA A 182 -9.56 -7.19 -33.68
CA ALA A 182 -10.64 -6.28 -34.04
C ALA A 182 -10.87 -5.22 -32.96
N VAL A 183 -10.89 -5.61 -31.68
CA VAL A 183 -11.00 -4.69 -30.53
C VAL A 183 -9.83 -3.72 -30.50
N LEU A 184 -8.60 -4.19 -30.71
CA LEU A 184 -7.40 -3.35 -30.72
C LEU A 184 -7.43 -2.32 -31.84
N ARG A 185 -7.95 -2.66 -33.03
CA ARG A 185 -8.13 -1.68 -34.12
C ARG A 185 -9.17 -0.63 -33.75
N GLU A 186 -10.35 -1.05 -33.29
CA GLU A 186 -11.41 -0.11 -32.87
C GLU A 186 -10.92 0.85 -31.77
N ARG A 187 -10.13 0.34 -30.83
CA ARG A 187 -9.59 1.13 -29.72
C ARG A 187 -8.38 1.96 -30.10
N GLY A 188 -7.52 1.48 -31.00
CA GLY A 188 -6.40 2.26 -31.54
C GLY A 188 -6.87 3.53 -32.26
N ASP A 189 -8.05 3.48 -32.87
CA ASP A 189 -8.68 4.67 -33.47
C ASP A 189 -9.25 5.64 -32.41
N ARG A 190 -9.50 5.15 -31.18
CA ARG A 190 -10.14 5.91 -30.09
C ARG A 190 -9.16 6.42 -29.04
N TYR A 191 -8.08 5.70 -28.80
CA TYR A 191 -7.15 5.92 -27.69
C TYR A 191 -5.70 5.85 -28.20
N ASP A 192 -4.97 6.96 -28.01
CA ASP A 192 -3.61 7.09 -28.52
C ASP A 192 -2.64 6.16 -27.77
N TRP A 193 -2.90 5.86 -26.49
CA TRP A 193 -2.03 5.00 -25.68
C TRP A 193 -1.86 3.57 -26.24
N VAL A 194 -2.81 3.06 -27.04
CA VAL A 194 -2.75 1.71 -27.63
C VAL A 194 -1.63 1.63 -28.67
N GLY A 195 -1.43 2.69 -29.46
CA GLY A 195 -0.35 2.79 -30.44
C GLY A 195 0.90 3.49 -29.89
N ASN A 196 0.72 4.39 -28.92
CA ASN A 196 1.78 5.20 -28.33
C ASN A 196 1.57 5.30 -26.80
N PRO A 197 1.99 4.29 -26.02
CA PRO A 197 1.64 4.17 -24.60
C PRO A 197 2.18 5.30 -23.70
N GLY A 198 3.07 6.17 -24.20
CA GLY A 198 3.53 7.35 -23.46
C GLY A 198 4.13 6.97 -22.10
N MET A 199 5.24 6.22 -22.10
CA MET A 199 5.91 5.77 -20.88
C MET A 199 6.72 6.89 -20.20
N GLN A 200 6.80 6.87 -18.86
CA GLN A 200 7.51 7.88 -18.07
C GLN A 200 9.06 7.74 -18.11
N SER A 201 9.63 6.56 -18.39
CA SER A 201 11.11 6.41 -18.57
C SER A 201 11.61 5.04 -19.11
N SER A 202 12.27 5.03 -20.28
CA SER A 202 13.30 4.06 -20.78
C SER A 202 12.94 2.58 -20.95
N ASP A 203 13.83 1.83 -21.62
CA ASP A 203 13.85 0.36 -21.79
C ASP A 203 13.53 -0.44 -20.50
N ARG A 204 13.82 0.14 -19.33
CA ARG A 204 13.52 -0.48 -18.03
C ARG A 204 12.00 -0.55 -17.76
N ALA A 205 11.25 0.49 -18.12
CA ALA A 205 9.79 0.48 -18.01
C ALA A 205 9.18 -0.57 -18.94
N GLU A 206 9.66 -0.62 -20.17
CA GLU A 206 9.24 -1.62 -21.16
C GLU A 206 9.53 -3.06 -20.67
N SER A 207 10.76 -3.31 -20.19
CA SER A 207 11.13 -4.59 -19.60
C SER A 207 10.28 -4.97 -18.38
N THR A 208 9.86 -3.98 -17.58
CA THR A 208 8.98 -4.22 -16.43
C THR A 208 7.59 -4.66 -16.87
N VAL A 209 7.03 -4.03 -17.91
CA VAL A 209 5.72 -4.41 -18.47
C VAL A 209 5.79 -5.79 -19.10
N VAL A 210 6.80 -6.06 -19.93
CA VAL A 210 6.99 -7.37 -20.57
C VAL A 210 7.10 -8.48 -19.52
N LYS A 211 7.87 -8.24 -18.45
CA LYS A 211 8.01 -9.19 -17.35
C LYS A 211 6.68 -9.41 -16.62
N ALA A 212 5.95 -8.34 -16.29
CA ALA A 212 4.65 -8.45 -15.63
C ALA A 212 3.66 -9.25 -16.50
N VAL A 213 3.62 -9.00 -17.81
CA VAL A 213 2.79 -9.76 -18.75
C VAL A 213 3.17 -11.24 -18.74
N SER A 214 4.48 -11.58 -18.79
CA SER A 214 4.92 -12.98 -18.77
C SER A 214 4.64 -13.72 -17.45
N GLU A 215 4.60 -13.02 -16.32
CA GLU A 215 4.38 -13.62 -15.00
C GLU A 215 2.89 -13.73 -14.64
N PHE A 216 2.05 -12.82 -15.13
CA PHE A 216 0.63 -12.75 -14.76
C PHE A 216 -0.30 -13.42 -15.77
N TYR A 217 0.15 -13.62 -17.01
CA TYR A 217 -0.63 -14.26 -18.07
C TYR A 217 -0.08 -15.64 -18.38
N ASN A 218 -0.98 -16.59 -18.60
CA ASN A 218 -0.59 -17.93 -18.99
C ASN A 218 -0.20 -18.00 -20.49
N LEU A 219 0.40 -19.11 -20.89
CA LEU A 219 0.90 -19.31 -22.25
C LEU A 219 -0.18 -19.12 -23.33
N ALA A 220 -1.41 -19.61 -23.10
CA ALA A 220 -2.50 -19.48 -24.06
C ALA A 220 -2.90 -18.00 -24.25
N GLN A 221 -2.96 -17.23 -23.16
CA GLN A 221 -3.26 -15.80 -23.20
C GLN A 221 -2.17 -15.01 -23.94
N LEU A 222 -0.90 -15.32 -23.65
CA LEU A 222 0.25 -14.70 -24.32
C LEU A 222 0.23 -14.98 -25.82
N GLU A 223 -0.08 -16.22 -26.22
CA GLU A 223 -0.19 -16.61 -27.63
C GLU A 223 -1.30 -15.84 -28.35
N VAL A 224 -2.46 -15.69 -27.72
CA VAL A 224 -3.58 -14.90 -28.26
C VAL A 224 -3.17 -13.43 -28.44
N LEU A 225 -2.57 -12.82 -27.42
CA LEU A 225 -2.11 -11.43 -27.48
C LEU A 225 -1.07 -11.22 -28.59
N TYR A 226 -0.12 -12.15 -28.72
CA TYR A 226 0.91 -12.10 -29.75
C TYR A 226 0.32 -12.24 -31.16
N ARG A 227 -0.55 -13.23 -31.39
CA ARG A 227 -1.26 -13.41 -32.67
C ARG A 227 -2.11 -12.18 -33.01
N ALA A 228 -2.81 -11.60 -32.03
CA ALA A 228 -3.60 -10.40 -32.23
C ALA A 228 -2.72 -9.21 -32.64
N HIS A 229 -1.56 -9.03 -32.00
CA HIS A 229 -0.58 -8.01 -32.37
C HIS A 229 -0.14 -8.16 -33.83
N LEU A 230 0.25 -9.36 -34.27
CA LEU A 230 0.65 -9.62 -35.66
C LEU A 230 -0.46 -9.28 -36.67
N LEU A 231 -1.72 -9.59 -36.33
CA LEU A 231 -2.89 -9.25 -37.15
C LEU A 231 -3.15 -7.74 -37.24
N VAL A 232 -2.78 -6.97 -36.22
CA VAL A 232 -2.90 -5.50 -36.22
C VAL A 232 -1.76 -4.86 -36.99
N THR A 233 -0.52 -5.34 -36.82
CA THR A 233 0.67 -4.76 -37.46
C THR A 233 0.94 -5.26 -38.88
N GLY A 234 0.22 -6.29 -39.34
CA GLY A 234 0.37 -6.86 -40.67
C GLY A 234 1.66 -7.67 -40.84
N GLN A 235 2.31 -8.06 -39.75
CA GLN A 235 3.48 -8.94 -39.77
C GLN A 235 3.07 -10.39 -40.05
N ALA A 236 3.94 -11.14 -40.73
CA ALA A 236 3.67 -12.55 -41.01
C ALA A 236 3.48 -13.35 -39.71
N CYS A 237 2.49 -14.23 -39.69
CA CYS A 237 2.17 -15.09 -38.55
C CYS A 237 3.30 -16.11 -38.35
N ASP A 238 4.35 -15.78 -37.60
CA ASP A 238 5.22 -16.79 -37.00
C ASP A 238 4.46 -17.37 -35.81
N ASP A 239 4.12 -18.67 -35.88
CA ASP A 239 3.34 -19.36 -34.84
C ASP A 239 4.14 -19.55 -33.53
N ARG A 240 5.40 -19.09 -33.47
CA ARG A 240 6.24 -19.19 -32.26
C ARG A 240 6.20 -17.90 -31.45
N LEU A 241 5.86 -18.05 -30.17
CA LEU A 241 6.00 -16.97 -29.19
C LEU A 241 7.47 -16.52 -29.08
N PRO A 242 7.72 -15.21 -28.98
CA PRO A 242 9.05 -14.68 -28.69
C PRO A 242 9.62 -15.28 -27.40
N ALA A 243 10.92 -15.62 -27.40
CA ALA A 243 11.59 -16.22 -26.23
C ALA A 243 11.49 -15.36 -24.95
N VAL A 244 11.36 -14.03 -25.11
CA VAL A 244 11.18 -13.09 -23.99
C VAL A 244 9.85 -13.27 -23.25
N LEU A 245 8.85 -13.90 -23.88
CA LEU A 245 7.54 -14.17 -23.29
C LEU A 245 7.41 -15.59 -22.72
N THR A 246 8.36 -16.48 -22.99
CA THR A 246 8.29 -17.89 -22.58
C THR A 246 9.28 -18.28 -21.48
N GLY A 247 10.24 -17.41 -21.14
CA GLY A 247 11.25 -17.65 -20.10
C GLY A 247 12.40 -18.51 -20.55
#